data_AF-A0A349HHU5-F1
#
_entry.id   AF-A0A349HHU5-F1
#
_cell.length_a   1.000
_cell.length_b   1.000
_cell.length_c   1.000
_cell.angle_alpha   90.00
_cell.angle_beta   90.00
_cell.angle_gamma   90.00
#
_symmetry.space_group_name_H-M   'P 1'
#
loop_
_entity.id
_entity.type
_entity.pdbx_description
1 polymer ?
#
loop_
_entity_poly.entity_id
_entity_poly.type
_entity_poly.pdbx_seq_one_letter_code
_entity_poly.pdbx_strand_id
1 'polypeptide(L)'
;MLRRIVRPLVLAVCLVMVAATAFAGAPKYVFYFIGDGLGPTQRMAAELYNKVEKNDADAKLVMNTFPQSALVTTYSDNTLITDSAAGGTALACGYKTTNGYIGKLPDGTNVKSIAEAAKEKGYAVGIATSTRL
;
A
#
# COMPACT_ATOMS: atom_id res chain seq x y z
N MET A 1 6.75 -48.03 14.97
CA MET A 1 6.10 -47.91 13.64
C MET A 1 5.16 -46.71 13.54
N LEU A 2 4.26 -46.50 14.50
CA LEU A 2 3.24 -45.42 14.46
C LEU A 2 3.81 -44.00 14.28
N ARG A 3 4.90 -43.65 14.97
CA ARG A 3 5.56 -42.33 14.87
C ARG A 3 6.12 -41.98 13.49
N ARG A 4 6.42 -42.99 12.64
CA ARG A 4 6.94 -42.79 11.27
C ARG A 4 5.84 -42.36 10.28
N ILE A 5 4.57 -42.64 10.59
CA ILE A 5 3.41 -42.30 9.75
C ILE A 5 2.72 -41.03 10.27
N VAL A 6 2.65 -40.85 11.59
CA VAL A 6 1.96 -39.69 12.20
C VAL A 6 2.67 -38.37 11.90
N ARG A 7 4.01 -38.33 11.89
CA ARG A 7 4.77 -37.11 11.57
C ARG A 7 4.54 -36.54 10.16
N PRO A 8 4.67 -37.33 9.07
CA PRO A 8 4.42 -36.83 7.72
C PRO A 8 2.94 -36.50 7.51
N LEU A 9 2.01 -37.23 8.15
CA LEU A 9 0.58 -36.93 8.09
C LEU A 9 0.24 -35.58 8.74
N VAL A 10 0.78 -35.30 9.94
CA VAL A 10 0.61 -34.01 10.61
C VAL A 10 1.23 -32.87 9.80
N LEU A 11 2.41 -33.08 9.21
CA LEU A 11 3.05 -32.09 8.33
C LEU A 11 2.21 -31.82 7.08
N ALA A 12 1.66 -32.86 6.44
CA ALA A 12 0.79 -32.71 5.28
C ALA A 12 -0.52 -31.99 5.61
N VAL A 13 -1.14 -32.31 6.75
CA VAL A 13 -2.36 -31.63 7.23
C VAL A 13 -2.08 -30.15 7.53
N CYS A 14 -0.96 -29.84 8.19
CA CYS A 14 -0.55 -28.46 8.42
C CYS A 14 -0.31 -27.70 7.10
N LEU A 15 0.33 -28.32 6.12
CA LEU A 15 0.61 -27.71 4.81
C LEU A 15 -0.69 -27.40 4.04
N VAL A 16 -1.67 -28.31 4.08
CA VAL A 16 -2.99 -28.13 3.45
C VAL A 16 -3.80 -27.02 4.14
N MET A 17 -3.74 -26.95 5.48
CA MET A 17 -4.43 -25.91 6.26
C MET A 17 -3.85 -24.51 5.98
N VAL A 18 -2.53 -24.38 5.83
CA VAL A 18 -1.90 -23.09 5.46
C VAL A 18 -2.33 -22.67 4.05
N ALA A 19 -2.35 -23.59 3.08
CA ALA A 19 -2.78 -23.29 1.72
C ALA A 19 -4.25 -22.84 1.62
N ALA A 20 -5.14 -23.42 2.44
CA ALA A 20 -6.56 -23.08 2.45
C ALA A 20 -6.84 -21.67 3.02
N THR A 21 -5.99 -21.16 3.93
CA THR A 21 -6.16 -19.81 4.50
C THR A 21 -5.71 -18.67 3.58
N ALA A 22 -5.02 -18.96 2.47
CA ALA A 22 -4.39 -17.95 1.63
C ALA A 22 -5.30 -17.38 0.51
N PHE A 23 -6.51 -17.91 0.32
CA PHE A 23 -7.42 -17.44 -0.73
C PHE A 23 -8.48 -16.46 -0.16
N ALA A 24 -8.08 -15.21 -0.01
CA ALA A 24 -9.06 -14.12 0.04
C ALA A 24 -9.60 -13.87 -1.38
N GLY A 25 -10.93 -13.75 -1.52
CA GLY A 25 -11.56 -13.41 -2.80
C GLY A 25 -11.07 -12.06 -3.35
N ALA A 26 -11.11 -11.88 -4.66
CA ALA A 26 -10.69 -10.64 -5.29
C ALA A 26 -11.50 -9.44 -4.76
N PRO A 27 -10.86 -8.29 -4.45
CA PRO A 27 -11.54 -7.15 -3.88
C PRO A 27 -12.51 -6.53 -4.91
N LYS A 28 -13.74 -6.23 -4.48
CA LYS A 28 -14.75 -5.53 -5.30
C LYS A 28 -14.46 -4.03 -5.44
N TYR A 29 -13.88 -3.43 -4.39
CA TYR A 29 -13.56 -2.00 -4.31
C TYR A 29 -12.14 -1.81 -3.75
N VAL A 30 -11.46 -0.78 -4.24
CA VAL A 30 -10.17 -0.33 -3.70
C VAL A 30 -10.28 1.14 -3.36
N PHE A 31 -10.12 1.46 -2.07
CA PHE A 31 -10.01 2.83 -1.60
C PHE A 31 -8.56 3.09 -1.24
N TYR A 32 -7.92 4.02 -1.97
CA TYR A 32 -6.51 4.27 -1.84
C TYR A 32 -6.25 5.69 -1.35
N PHE A 33 -5.72 5.80 -0.13
CA PHE A 33 -5.44 7.08 0.54
C PHE A 33 -3.94 7.32 0.59
N ILE A 34 -3.53 8.50 0.13
CA ILE A 34 -2.13 8.93 0.14
C ILE A 34 -2.04 10.17 1.04
N GLY A 35 -1.28 10.05 2.13
CA GLY A 35 -0.88 11.22 2.90
C GLY A 35 0.42 11.78 2.33
N ASP A 36 0.34 12.89 1.59
CA ASP A 36 1.56 13.52 1.05
C ASP A 36 2.46 13.99 2.22
N GLY A 37 3.73 13.60 2.20
CA GLY A 37 4.67 13.83 3.29
C GLY A 37 4.37 13.08 4.61
N LEU A 38 3.45 12.12 4.63
CA LEU A 38 3.06 11.38 5.84
C LEU A 38 4.05 10.27 6.19
N GLY A 39 5.15 10.64 6.83
CA GLY A 39 6.11 9.70 7.41
C GLY A 39 5.64 9.10 8.75
N PRO A 40 6.39 8.12 9.30
CA PRO A 40 6.09 7.52 10.60
C PRO A 40 6.00 8.55 11.75
N THR A 41 6.84 9.58 11.73
CA THR A 41 6.86 10.64 12.74
C THR A 41 5.59 11.49 12.68
N GLN A 42 5.17 11.91 11.50
CA GLN A 42 3.94 12.66 11.27
C GLN A 42 2.71 11.85 11.71
N ARG A 43 2.68 10.55 11.34
CA ARG A 43 1.62 9.62 11.75
C ARG A 43 1.55 9.46 13.27
N MET A 44 2.69 9.34 13.95
CA MET A 44 2.74 9.23 15.42
C MET A 44 2.28 10.53 16.09
N ALA A 45 2.74 11.68 15.61
CA ALA A 45 2.32 12.98 16.14
C ALA A 45 0.80 13.19 16.02
N ALA A 46 0.22 12.80 14.87
CA ALA A 46 -1.23 12.87 14.66
C ALA A 46 -2.01 11.95 15.61
N GLU A 47 -1.52 10.74 15.90
CA GLU A 47 -2.17 9.86 16.88
C GLU A 47 -2.12 10.45 18.30
N LEU A 48 -0.96 10.98 18.71
CA LEU A 48 -0.80 11.63 20.01
C LEU A 48 -1.74 12.82 20.17
N TYR A 49 -1.85 13.65 19.13
CA TYR A 49 -2.81 14.75 19.10
C TYR A 49 -4.25 14.26 19.29
N ASN A 50 -4.66 13.23 18.54
CA ASN A 50 -6.01 12.64 18.63
C ASN A 50 -6.31 12.04 20.02
N LYS A 51 -5.31 11.51 20.74
CA LYS A 51 -5.47 11.05 22.13
C LYS A 51 -5.78 12.20 23.08
N VAL A 52 -5.06 13.31 22.94
CA VAL A 52 -5.26 14.51 23.77
C VAL A 52 -6.62 15.13 23.46
N GLU A 53 -6.96 15.28 22.18
CA GLU A 53 -8.24 15.86 21.73
C GLU A 53 -9.44 15.08 22.28
N LYS A 54 -9.37 13.74 22.25
CA LYS A 54 -10.45 12.87 22.72
C LYS A 54 -10.43 12.60 24.22
N ASN A 55 -9.39 13.08 24.93
CA ASN A 55 -9.12 12.71 26.32
C ASN A 55 -9.16 11.18 26.53
N ASP A 56 -8.58 10.44 25.59
CA ASP A 56 -8.55 8.98 25.57
C ASP A 56 -7.14 8.48 25.23
N ALA A 57 -6.49 7.84 26.19
CA ALA A 57 -5.13 7.33 26.05
C ALA A 57 -5.03 6.15 25.07
N ASP A 58 -6.14 5.45 24.82
CA ASP A 58 -6.20 4.28 23.92
C ASP A 58 -6.67 4.65 22.51
N ALA A 59 -7.04 5.90 22.26
CA ALA A 59 -7.45 6.35 20.94
C ALA A 59 -6.33 6.16 19.90
N LYS A 60 -6.67 5.56 18.77
CA LYS A 60 -5.75 5.31 17.64
C LYS A 60 -6.26 5.95 16.36
N LEU A 61 -5.34 6.25 15.43
CA LEU A 61 -5.72 6.55 14.06
C LEU A 61 -6.26 5.28 13.39
N VAL A 62 -7.30 5.40 12.57
CA VAL A 62 -7.91 4.25 11.88
C VAL A 62 -6.86 3.45 11.08
N MET A 63 -5.96 4.13 10.37
CA MET A 63 -4.87 3.47 9.62
C MET A 63 -3.93 2.63 10.50
N ASN A 64 -3.78 2.98 11.78
CA ASN A 64 -2.93 2.26 12.73
C ASN A 64 -3.61 1.01 13.31
N THR A 65 -4.91 0.81 13.02
CA THR A 65 -5.66 -0.38 13.41
C THR A 65 -5.63 -1.48 12.35
N PHE A 66 -5.08 -1.20 11.16
CA PHE A 66 -5.03 -2.17 10.08
C PHE A 66 -4.13 -3.37 10.44
N PRO A 67 -4.52 -4.60 10.04
CA PRO A 67 -3.81 -5.81 10.44
C PRO A 67 -2.45 -5.98 9.74
N GLN A 68 -2.21 -5.23 8.67
CA GLN A 68 -1.01 -5.33 7.85
C GLN A 68 -0.36 -3.95 7.70
N SER A 69 0.96 -3.92 7.82
CA SER A 69 1.77 -2.71 7.62
C SER A 69 3.11 -3.08 7.00
N ALA A 70 3.62 -2.21 6.13
CA ALA A 70 4.93 -2.38 5.50
C ALA A 70 5.69 -1.05 5.48
N LEU A 71 7.01 -1.14 5.45
CA LEU A 71 7.89 -0.02 5.11
C LEU A 71 8.26 -0.12 3.63
N VAL A 72 8.25 1.02 2.94
CA VAL A 72 8.53 1.10 1.51
C VAL A 72 9.68 2.08 1.26
N THR A 73 10.54 1.77 0.30
CA THR A 73 11.63 2.64 -0.12
C THR A 73 11.15 3.65 -1.15
N THR A 74 11.47 4.92 -0.92
CA THR A 74 10.86 6.04 -1.67
C THR A 74 11.80 6.73 -2.65
N TYR A 75 13.07 6.34 -2.74
CA TYR A 75 14.02 6.94 -3.70
C TYR A 75 13.46 6.99 -5.13
N SER A 76 13.90 7.99 -5.90
CA SER A 76 13.60 8.12 -7.33
C SER A 76 14.79 7.68 -8.17
N ASP A 77 14.64 7.64 -9.49
CA ASP A 77 15.69 7.18 -10.40
C ASP A 77 16.98 8.00 -10.29
N ASN A 78 16.87 9.30 -10.02
CA ASN A 78 17.99 10.24 -10.02
C ASN A 78 18.40 10.77 -8.64
N THR A 79 17.69 10.42 -7.55
CA THR A 79 18.04 10.88 -6.20
C THR A 79 17.46 9.98 -5.10
N LEU A 80 18.13 9.97 -3.94
CA LEU A 80 17.64 9.31 -2.73
C LEU A 80 16.40 9.99 -2.14
N ILE A 81 16.16 11.27 -2.48
CA ILE A 81 15.03 12.07 -1.99
C ILE A 81 14.08 12.35 -3.15
N THR A 82 13.00 11.57 -3.24
CA THR A 82 11.95 11.74 -4.26
C THR A 82 11.16 13.04 -4.05
N ASP A 83 10.57 13.54 -5.13
CA ASP A 83 9.49 14.51 -5.08
C ASP A 83 8.11 13.82 -5.20
N SER A 84 7.03 14.60 -5.09
CA SER A 84 5.65 14.10 -5.21
C SER A 84 5.32 13.61 -6.62
N ALA A 85 5.98 14.10 -7.68
CA ALA A 85 5.75 13.67 -9.06
C ALA A 85 6.27 12.23 -9.30
N ALA A 86 7.53 11.97 -8.98
CA ALA A 86 8.11 10.64 -9.11
C ALA A 86 7.49 9.64 -8.12
N GLY A 87 7.20 10.08 -6.89
CA GLY A 87 6.49 9.29 -5.89
C GLY A 87 5.09 8.91 -6.37
N GLY A 88 4.31 9.87 -6.87
CA GLY A 88 2.99 9.64 -7.45
C GLY A 88 3.02 8.68 -8.64
N THR A 89 4.01 8.81 -9.53
CA THR A 89 4.19 7.86 -10.65
C THR A 89 4.50 6.46 -10.15
N ALA A 90 5.36 6.29 -9.14
CA ALA A 90 5.66 4.99 -8.57
C ALA A 90 4.43 4.34 -7.93
N LEU A 91 3.63 5.11 -7.18
CA LEU A 91 2.41 4.61 -6.55
C LEU A 91 1.30 4.29 -7.57
N ALA A 92 1.11 5.14 -8.58
CA ALA A 92 0.03 5.00 -9.54
C ALA A 92 0.36 4.03 -10.68
N CYS A 93 1.60 4.00 -11.16
CA CYS A 93 2.00 3.26 -12.36
C CYS A 93 2.89 2.05 -12.05
N GLY A 94 3.45 1.93 -10.84
CA GLY A 94 4.30 0.81 -10.44
C GLY A 94 5.77 0.92 -10.87
N TYR A 95 6.21 2.07 -11.39
CA TYR A 95 7.58 2.28 -11.87
C TYR A 95 8.25 3.46 -11.17
N LYS A 96 9.52 3.28 -10.78
CA LYS A 96 10.38 4.40 -10.38
C LYS A 96 10.68 5.28 -11.60
N THR A 97 10.81 6.58 -11.40
CA THR A 97 11.09 7.55 -12.46
C THR A 97 11.92 8.72 -11.93
N THR A 98 12.30 9.64 -12.81
CA THR A 98 13.05 10.85 -12.50
C THR A 98 12.17 11.88 -11.77
N ASN A 99 12.71 12.59 -10.77
CA ASN A 99 11.98 13.69 -10.12
C ASN A 99 11.41 14.68 -11.17
N GLY A 100 10.18 15.13 -10.95
CA GLY A 100 9.42 15.98 -11.87
C GLY A 100 8.67 15.23 -12.97
N TYR A 101 8.93 13.94 -13.20
CA TYR A 101 8.20 13.16 -14.20
C TYR A 101 6.89 12.60 -13.63
N ILE A 102 5.81 12.78 -14.38
CA ILE A 102 4.48 12.26 -14.07
C ILE A 102 4.06 11.30 -15.18
N GLY A 103 3.78 10.04 -14.83
CA GLY A 103 3.28 9.03 -15.78
C GLY A 103 4.30 8.68 -16.88
N LYS A 104 5.59 8.82 -16.60
CA LYS A 104 6.68 8.53 -17.53
C LYS A 104 7.79 7.71 -16.87
N LEU A 105 8.48 6.89 -17.65
CA LEU A 105 9.75 6.27 -17.28
C LEU A 105 10.92 7.27 -17.44
N PRO A 106 12.11 6.98 -16.89
CA PRO A 106 13.29 7.85 -17.04
C PRO A 106 13.66 8.16 -18.50
N ASP A 107 13.41 7.24 -19.42
CA ASP A 107 13.63 7.41 -20.86
C ASP A 107 12.55 8.26 -21.56
N GLY A 108 11.55 8.74 -20.82
CA GLY A 108 10.44 9.54 -21.32
C GLY A 108 9.23 8.74 -21.83
N THR A 109 9.29 7.40 -21.83
CA THR A 109 8.18 6.53 -22.24
C THR A 109 6.98 6.72 -21.31
N ASN A 110 5.79 6.99 -21.86
CA ASN A 110 4.57 7.10 -21.08
C ASN A 110 4.14 5.74 -20.50
N VAL A 111 3.68 5.73 -19.26
CA VAL A 111 3.16 4.53 -18.58
C VAL A 111 1.76 4.76 -18.05
N LYS A 112 0.94 3.71 -18.07
CA LYS A 112 -0.43 3.75 -17.57
C LYS A 112 -0.46 3.63 -16.05
N SER A 113 -1.33 4.42 -15.45
CA SER A 113 -1.73 4.31 -14.05
C SER A 113 -2.72 3.17 -13.82
N ILE A 114 -2.83 2.73 -12.57
CA ILE A 114 -3.85 1.78 -12.12
C ILE A 114 -5.27 2.31 -12.35
N ALA A 115 -5.46 3.63 -12.30
CA ALA A 115 -6.73 4.29 -12.58
C ALA A 115 -7.14 4.11 -14.05
N GLU A 116 -6.20 4.33 -14.99
CA GLU A 116 -6.44 4.07 -16.42
C GLU A 116 -6.70 2.59 -16.68
N ALA A 117 -5.87 1.70 -16.11
CA ALA A 117 -6.05 0.26 -16.24
C ALA A 117 -7.40 -0.24 -15.68
N ALA A 118 -7.87 0.35 -14.57
CA ALA A 118 -9.19 0.04 -14.02
C ALA A 118 -10.32 0.57 -14.93
N LYS A 119 -10.19 1.79 -15.45
CA LYS A 119 -11.18 2.36 -16.37
C LYS A 119 -11.31 1.52 -17.65
N GLU A 120 -10.19 1.08 -18.22
CA GLU A 120 -10.15 0.20 -19.41
C GLU A 120 -10.86 -1.15 -19.17
N LYS A 121 -10.81 -1.65 -17.94
CA LYS A 121 -11.53 -2.87 -17.52
C LYS A 121 -13.00 -2.63 -17.16
N GLY A 122 -13.52 -1.42 -17.37
CA GLY A 122 -14.93 -1.08 -17.11
C GLY A 122 -15.25 -0.71 -15.66
N TYR A 123 -14.24 -0.54 -14.79
CA TYR A 123 -14.48 -0.08 -13.42
C TYR A 123 -14.75 1.44 -13.38
N ALA A 124 -15.57 1.86 -12.43
CA ALA A 124 -15.70 3.27 -12.08
C ALA A 124 -14.43 3.74 -11.36
N VAL A 125 -13.98 4.95 -11.68
CA VAL A 125 -12.77 5.56 -11.11
C VAL A 125 -13.12 6.97 -10.65
N GLY A 126 -12.66 7.35 -9.46
CA GLY A 126 -12.79 8.70 -8.92
C GLY A 126 -11.50 9.11 -8.22
N ILE A 127 -11.16 10.39 -8.33
CA ILE A 127 -10.00 11.01 -7.67
C ILE A 127 -10.52 12.18 -6.85
N ALA A 128 -10.14 12.22 -5.58
CA ALA A 128 -10.42 13.34 -4.67
C ALA A 128 -9.12 13.77 -4.01
N THR A 129 -8.92 15.07 -3.86
CA THR A 129 -7.72 15.64 -3.25
C THR A 129 -8.06 16.94 -2.53
N SER A 130 -7.27 17.30 -1.53
CA SER A 130 -7.28 18.64 -0.90
C SER A 130 -6.38 19.63 -1.64
N THR A 131 -5.65 19.20 -2.66
CA THR A 131 -4.76 20.02 -3.48
C THR A 131 -5.42 20.43 -4.80
N ARG A 132 -4.70 21.17 -5.63
CA ARG A 132 -5.14 21.52 -6.99
C ARG A 132 -5.06 20.30 -7.91
N LEU A 133 -6.11 20.13 -8.73
CA LEU A 133 -6.13 19.24 -9.91
C LEU A 133 -5.57 19.94 -11.15
#